data_AF-A0A6G0T272-F1
#
_entry.id   AF-A0A6G0T272-F1
#
_cell.length_a   1.000
_cell.length_b   1.000
_cell.length_c   1.000
_cell.angle_alpha   90.00
_cell.angle_beta   90.00
_cell.angle_gamma   90.00
#
_symmetry.space_group_name_H-M   'P 1'
#
loop_
_entity.id
_entity.type
_entity.pdbx_description
1 polymer ?
#
loop_
_entity_poly.entity_id
_entity_poly.type
_entity_poly.pdbx_seq_one_letter_code
_entity_poly.pdbx_strand_id
1 'polypeptide(L)'
;MLLLLSFSLTLLTLLLLAGFGNVQGNAELWDINGKKKIKKMEIPDTTFLQWSPDGQHFVTATTAPRLKVSNGYKIWHYSGALLHEKPWGKDELYQVVWQNYPQGTFKTPNIVYKAVEGIASSQPIASKQVYRPPHARNTDFKPTSLHEDSSLETKNQSKAYLKMKKKREAKRQAKQSQDVDDLSNNKQSAVKTIEEPKDNEKLLRIKKIQSDLKSINRFKTLQSSGKELDNNQMARLKLENGLLAELKQLQFYLNNSGWDLSNP
;
A
#
# COMPACT_ATOMS: atom_id res chain seq x y z
N MET A 1 1.43 -5.96 -8.66
CA MET A 1 0.70 -4.74 -8.25
C MET A 1 1.11 -3.64 -9.23
N LEU A 2 0.20 -3.15 -10.08
CA LEU A 2 0.51 -2.00 -10.93
C LEU A 2 0.10 -0.74 -10.15
N LEU A 3 1.09 0.01 -9.66
CA LEU A 3 0.88 1.36 -9.19
C LEU A 3 0.92 2.26 -10.42
N LEU A 4 -0.23 2.80 -10.82
CA LEU A 4 -0.28 3.84 -11.83
C LEU A 4 -0.30 5.18 -11.10
N LEU A 5 0.86 5.83 -11.05
CA LEU A 5 0.99 7.23 -10.69
C LEU A 5 0.72 8.03 -11.96
N SER A 6 -0.35 8.82 -11.97
CA SER A 6 -0.66 9.71 -13.09
C SER A 6 -0.78 11.15 -12.59
N PHE A 7 -0.21 12.06 -13.35
CA PHE A 7 -0.21 13.49 -13.08
C PHE A 7 -1.00 14.21 -14.18
N SER A 8 -1.70 15.30 -13.82
CA SER A 8 -2.22 16.23 -14.82
C SER A 8 -1.05 16.96 -15.47
N LEU A 9 -0.92 16.89 -16.80
CA LEU A 9 0.20 17.47 -17.55
C LEU A 9 0.09 19.00 -17.72
N THR A 10 -1.00 19.64 -17.28
CA THR A 10 -1.26 21.07 -17.51
C THR A 10 -1.14 21.91 -16.23
N LEU A 11 -0.14 21.60 -15.39
CA LEU A 11 0.14 22.12 -14.03
C LEU A 11 -0.28 21.10 -12.96
N LEU A 12 0.68 20.70 -12.13
CA LEU A 12 0.61 19.62 -11.13
C LEU A 12 -0.27 20.01 -9.91
N THR A 13 -1.54 20.34 -10.14
CA THR A 13 -2.46 20.75 -9.05
C THR A 13 -3.15 19.55 -8.41
N LEU A 14 -3.45 18.52 -9.21
CA LEU A 14 -4.15 17.31 -8.79
C LEU A 14 -3.27 16.06 -8.95
N LEU A 15 -3.39 15.17 -7.97
CA LEU A 15 -2.73 13.87 -7.94
C LEU A 15 -3.75 12.76 -7.71
N LEU A 16 -3.67 11.70 -8.51
CA LEU A 16 -4.40 10.47 -8.29
C LEU A 16 -3.44 9.35 -7.91
N LEU A 17 -3.62 8.82 -6.70
CA LEU A 17 -2.90 7.64 -6.21
C LEU A 17 -3.83 6.44 -6.32
N ALA A 18 -3.52 5.48 -7.19
CA ALA A 18 -4.37 4.30 -7.37
C ALA A 18 -3.57 3.00 -7.50
N GLY A 19 -4.13 1.93 -6.94
CA GLY A 19 -3.59 0.58 -7.01
C GLY A 19 -4.47 -0.32 -7.86
N PHE A 20 -4.01 -0.68 -9.06
CA PHE A 20 -4.78 -1.45 -10.03
C PHE A 20 -4.19 -2.84 -10.30
N GLY A 21 -5.02 -3.75 -10.86
CA GLY A 21 -4.67 -5.13 -11.14
C GLY A 21 -5.28 -6.11 -10.14
N ASN A 22 -4.45 -6.89 -9.44
CA ASN A 22 -4.93 -7.89 -8.46
C ASN A 22 -5.36 -7.28 -7.11
N VAL A 23 -5.74 -6.01 -7.11
CA VAL A 23 -6.15 -5.26 -5.92
C VAL A 23 -7.50 -4.63 -6.26
N GLN A 24 -8.33 -4.37 -5.26
CA GLN A 24 -9.73 -3.91 -5.42
C GLN A 24 -9.91 -2.57 -6.16
N GLY A 25 -8.85 -1.94 -6.65
CA GLY A 25 -8.95 -0.68 -7.40
C GLY A 25 -9.12 0.54 -6.50
N ASN A 26 -8.58 0.51 -5.29
CA ASN A 26 -8.60 1.66 -4.39
C ASN A 26 -7.85 2.84 -5.01
N ALA A 27 -8.49 4.01 -5.01
CA ALA A 27 -7.97 5.25 -5.56
C ALA A 27 -8.19 6.42 -4.58
N GLU A 28 -7.21 7.30 -4.49
CA GLU A 28 -7.24 8.51 -3.68
C GLU A 28 -6.90 9.73 -4.53
N LEU A 29 -7.80 10.72 -4.52
CA LEU A 29 -7.65 12.01 -5.17
C LEU A 29 -7.11 13.02 -4.16
N TRP A 30 -6.07 13.72 -4.56
CA TRP A 30 -5.33 14.68 -3.74
C TRP A 30 -5.18 16.01 -4.47
N ASP A 31 -5.40 17.09 -3.72
CA ASP A 31 -4.98 18.43 -4.08
C ASP A 31 -3.55 18.63 -3.57
N ILE A 32 -2.61 18.83 -4.48
CA ILE A 32 -1.19 19.00 -4.15
C ILE A 32 -0.95 20.38 -3.52
N ASN A 33 -1.60 21.41 -4.05
CA ASN A 33 -1.43 22.78 -3.56
C ASN A 33 -2.03 22.93 -2.16
N GLY A 34 -3.23 22.39 -1.97
CA GLY A 34 -3.90 22.34 -0.66
C GLY A 34 -3.35 21.27 0.28
N LYS A 35 -2.44 20.38 -0.20
CA LYS A 35 -1.92 19.19 0.51
C LYS A 35 -3.02 18.38 1.20
N LYS A 36 -4.17 18.28 0.54
CA LYS A 36 -5.40 17.76 1.14
C LYS A 36 -5.98 16.65 0.28
N LYS A 37 -6.40 15.57 0.94
CA LYS A 37 -7.17 14.51 0.29
C LYS A 37 -8.55 15.04 -0.06
N ILE A 38 -8.91 14.98 -1.34
CA ILE A 38 -10.21 15.37 -1.87
C ILE A 38 -11.20 14.24 -1.65
N LYS A 39 -10.86 13.04 -2.13
CA LYS A 39 -11.77 11.90 -2.11
C LYS A 39 -11.01 10.58 -2.07
N LYS A 40 -11.60 9.60 -1.40
CA LYS A 40 -11.26 8.18 -1.54
C LYS A 40 -12.39 7.48 -2.28
N MET A 41 -12.03 6.68 -3.28
CA MET A 41 -12.98 5.98 -4.13
C MET A 41 -12.45 4.60 -4.52
N GLU A 42 -13.35 3.75 -4.98
CA GLU A 42 -13.03 2.40 -5.46
C GLU A 42 -13.38 2.35 -6.94
N ILE A 43 -12.36 2.07 -7.76
CA ILE A 43 -12.47 1.96 -9.22
C ILE A 43 -11.93 0.58 -9.62
N PRO A 44 -12.74 -0.48 -9.47
CA PRO A 44 -12.32 -1.83 -9.80
C PRO A 44 -12.05 -1.98 -11.30
N ASP A 45 -11.44 -3.09 -11.69
CA ASP A 45 -11.25 -3.52 -13.08
C ASP A 45 -10.51 -2.54 -14.00
N THR A 46 -9.86 -1.51 -13.46
CA THR A 46 -9.15 -0.50 -14.26
C THR A 46 -7.81 -1.06 -14.75
N THR A 47 -7.57 -0.96 -16.06
CA THR A 47 -6.29 -1.31 -16.70
C THR A 47 -5.55 -0.08 -17.22
N PHE A 48 -6.27 0.99 -17.51
CA PHE A 48 -5.75 2.22 -18.08
C PHE A 48 -6.31 3.44 -17.35
N LEU A 49 -5.47 4.46 -17.17
CA LEU A 49 -5.84 5.70 -16.52
C LEU A 49 -5.12 6.89 -17.15
N GLN A 50 -5.84 7.96 -17.46
CA GLN A 50 -5.27 9.19 -18.01
C GLN A 50 -6.09 10.43 -17.63
N TRP A 51 -5.41 11.51 -17.26
CA TRP A 51 -6.02 12.81 -17.06
C TRP A 51 -6.40 13.47 -18.38
N SER A 52 -7.55 14.15 -18.38
CA SER A 52 -7.97 15.04 -19.46
C SER A 52 -7.02 16.24 -19.54
N PRO A 53 -6.75 16.79 -20.74
CA PRO A 53 -5.98 18.01 -20.91
C PRO A 53 -6.57 19.24 -20.19
N ASP A 54 -7.86 19.21 -19.85
CA ASP A 54 -8.54 20.27 -19.08
C ASP A 54 -8.12 20.34 -17.59
N GLY A 55 -7.44 19.31 -17.08
CA GLY A 55 -7.00 19.22 -15.70
C GLY A 55 -8.13 19.07 -14.66
N GLN A 56 -9.38 18.83 -15.06
CA GLN A 56 -10.53 18.61 -14.17
C GLN A 56 -11.04 17.17 -14.23
N HIS A 57 -10.92 16.53 -15.39
CA HIS A 57 -11.47 15.21 -15.63
C HIS A 57 -10.37 14.17 -15.80
N PHE A 58 -10.70 12.91 -15.52
CA PHE A 58 -9.84 11.78 -15.84
C PHE A 58 -10.65 10.61 -16.35
N VAL A 59 -10.03 9.81 -17.21
CA VAL A 59 -10.62 8.58 -17.72
C VAL A 59 -9.99 7.38 -17.03
N THR A 60 -10.84 6.41 -16.69
CA THR A 60 -10.42 5.06 -16.32
C THR A 60 -11.02 4.08 -17.32
N ALA A 61 -10.23 3.17 -17.85
CA ALA A 61 -10.71 2.20 -18.81
C ALA A 61 -10.26 0.79 -18.47
N THR A 62 -11.08 -0.17 -18.91
CA THR A 62 -10.81 -1.59 -18.90
C THR A 62 -10.62 -2.03 -20.33
N THR A 63 -9.37 -2.28 -20.70
CA THR A 63 -8.93 -2.56 -22.07
C THR A 63 -8.51 -4.02 -22.26
N ALA A 64 -8.83 -4.56 -23.43
CA ALA A 64 -8.35 -5.84 -23.93
C ALA A 64 -6.91 -5.70 -24.46
N PRO A 65 -6.09 -6.78 -24.47
CA PRO A 65 -6.43 -8.15 -24.10
C PRO A 65 -6.31 -8.43 -22.59
N ARG A 66 -5.88 -7.45 -21.79
CA ARG A 66 -5.52 -7.66 -20.39
C ARG A 66 -6.70 -8.09 -19.51
N LEU A 67 -7.85 -7.43 -19.64
CA LEU A 67 -9.07 -7.78 -18.92
C LEU A 67 -10.27 -7.65 -19.85
N LYS A 68 -11.01 -8.76 -20.02
CA LYS A 68 -12.21 -8.82 -20.87
C LYS A 68 -13.51 -8.58 -20.07
N VAL A 69 -13.47 -8.82 -18.76
CA VAL A 69 -14.58 -8.51 -17.86
C VAL A 69 -14.69 -6.99 -17.73
N SER A 70 -15.90 -6.44 -17.73
CA SER A 70 -16.15 -5.01 -17.51
C SER A 70 -15.53 -4.08 -18.59
N ASN A 71 -15.29 -4.58 -19.80
CA ASN A 71 -14.64 -3.84 -20.88
C ASN A 71 -15.40 -2.55 -21.26
N GLY A 72 -14.69 -1.43 -21.32
CA GLY A 72 -15.31 -0.10 -21.47
C GLY A 72 -14.48 1.00 -20.80
N TYR A 73 -15.05 2.20 -20.73
CA TYR A 73 -14.41 3.34 -20.06
C TYR A 73 -15.39 4.18 -19.24
N LYS A 74 -14.84 4.90 -18.27
CA LYS A 74 -15.55 5.80 -17.36
C LYS A 74 -14.83 7.13 -17.29
N ILE A 75 -15.57 8.23 -17.35
CA ILE A 75 -15.05 9.59 -17.19
C ILE A 75 -15.48 10.11 -15.83
N TRP A 76 -14.51 10.60 -15.07
CA TRP A 76 -14.67 11.07 -13.72
C TRP A 76 -14.26 12.53 -13.62
N HIS A 77 -14.91 13.25 -12.72
CA HIS A 77 -14.48 14.56 -12.27
C HIS A 77 -13.51 14.42 -11.07
N TYR A 78 -12.61 15.39 -10.86
CA TYR A 78 -11.67 15.37 -9.74
C TYR A 78 -12.31 15.35 -8.35
N SER A 79 -13.61 15.69 -8.23
CA SER A 79 -14.37 15.53 -6.99
C SER A 79 -14.68 14.07 -6.65
N GLY A 80 -14.43 13.15 -7.59
CA GLY A 80 -14.80 11.73 -7.52
C GLY A 80 -16.20 11.42 -8.08
N ALA A 81 -16.87 12.40 -8.69
CA ALA A 81 -18.15 12.18 -9.36
C ALA A 81 -17.94 11.43 -10.69
N LEU A 82 -18.72 10.37 -10.92
CA LEU A 82 -18.78 9.68 -12.21
C LEU A 82 -19.65 10.52 -13.16
N LEU A 83 -19.10 10.96 -14.28
CA LEU A 83 -19.83 11.78 -15.25
C LEU A 83 -20.35 10.96 -16.42
N HIS A 84 -19.57 9.95 -16.82
CA HIS A 84 -19.91 9.12 -17.96
C HIS A 84 -19.40 7.70 -17.77
N GLU A 85 -20.19 6.73 -18.20
CA GLU A 85 -19.80 5.33 -18.27
C GLU A 85 -20.27 4.77 -19.61
N LYS A 86 -19.36 4.13 -20.32
CA LYS A 86 -19.66 3.44 -21.58
C LYS A 86 -19.12 2.02 -21.54
N PRO A 87 -19.97 1.01 -21.32
CA PRO A 87 -19.59 -0.38 -21.53
C PRO A 87 -19.42 -0.65 -23.03
N TRP A 88 -18.44 -1.47 -23.39
CA TRP A 88 -18.14 -1.81 -24.79
C TRP A 88 -18.82 -3.10 -25.27
N GLY A 89 -19.32 -3.93 -24.34
CA GLY A 89 -20.24 -5.02 -24.65
C GLY A 89 -19.59 -6.20 -25.36
N LYS A 90 -19.98 -6.44 -26.62
CA LYS A 90 -19.58 -7.61 -27.43
C LYS A 90 -18.23 -7.43 -28.12
N ASP A 91 -17.86 -6.19 -28.40
CA ASP A 91 -16.58 -5.84 -29.02
C ASP A 91 -15.50 -5.65 -27.94
N GLU A 92 -14.25 -5.47 -28.36
CA GLU A 92 -13.12 -5.25 -27.46
C GLU A 92 -12.60 -3.80 -27.56
N LEU A 93 -12.56 -3.10 -26.43
CA LEU A 93 -11.88 -1.81 -26.31
C LEU A 93 -10.38 -2.06 -26.13
N TYR A 94 -9.57 -1.67 -27.11
CA TYR A 94 -8.12 -1.84 -27.04
C TYR A 94 -7.42 -0.65 -26.38
N GLN A 95 -7.88 0.57 -26.65
CA GLN A 95 -7.22 1.78 -26.18
C GLN A 95 -8.20 2.93 -26.03
N VAL A 96 -7.91 3.82 -25.08
CA VAL A 96 -8.57 5.11 -24.91
C VAL A 96 -7.49 6.17 -24.81
N VAL A 97 -7.66 7.28 -25.52
CA VAL A 97 -6.75 8.43 -25.47
C VAL A 97 -7.59 9.69 -25.57
N TRP A 98 -7.24 10.71 -24.80
CA TRP A 98 -7.79 12.05 -24.97
C TRP A 98 -7.31 12.68 -26.28
N GLN A 99 -8.15 13.50 -26.90
CA GLN A 99 -7.70 14.30 -28.04
C GLN A 99 -6.60 15.28 -27.61
N ASN A 100 -5.64 15.51 -28.50
CA ASN A 100 -4.57 16.47 -28.25
C ASN A 100 -5.07 17.90 -28.47
N TYR A 101 -4.69 18.80 -27.58
CA TYR A 101 -5.01 20.23 -27.67
C TYR A 101 -3.73 21.06 -27.57
N PRO A 102 -3.65 22.22 -28.25
CA PRO A 102 -2.52 23.12 -28.10
C PRO A 102 -2.42 23.68 -26.68
N GLN A 103 -1.21 24.04 -26.27
CA GLN A 103 -0.98 24.63 -24.94
C GLN A 103 -1.78 25.93 -24.79
N GLY A 104 -2.36 26.14 -23.61
CA GLY A 104 -3.19 27.33 -23.31
C GLY A 104 -4.64 27.25 -23.79
N THR A 105 -5.06 26.16 -24.43
CA THR A 105 -6.48 25.95 -24.81
C THR A 105 -7.40 25.94 -23.58
N PHE A 106 -6.95 25.29 -22.51
CA PHE A 106 -7.71 25.18 -21.27
C PHE A 106 -7.14 26.10 -20.21
N LYS A 107 -8.03 26.74 -19.45
CA LYS A 107 -7.66 27.56 -18.29
C LYS A 107 -7.28 26.64 -17.14
N THR A 108 -6.38 27.10 -16.28
CA THR A 108 -6.05 26.40 -15.04
C THR A 108 -7.32 26.26 -14.18
N PRO A 109 -7.72 25.03 -13.83
CA PRO A 109 -8.92 24.81 -13.06
C PRO A 109 -8.75 25.28 -11.62
N ASN A 110 -9.80 25.94 -11.08
CA ASN A 110 -9.87 26.24 -9.65
C ASN A 110 -10.47 25.03 -8.92
N ILE A 111 -9.73 24.47 -7.97
CA ILE A 111 -10.14 23.28 -7.22
C ILE A 111 -11.20 23.69 -6.20
N VAL A 112 -12.42 23.17 -6.35
CA VAL A 112 -13.53 23.38 -5.43
C VAL A 112 -13.87 22.05 -4.76
N TYR A 113 -13.87 22.02 -3.42
CA TYR A 113 -14.16 20.81 -2.65
C TYR A 113 -15.66 20.47 -2.53
N LYS A 114 -16.52 21.12 -3.33
CA LYS A 114 -17.96 20.85 -3.31
C LYS A 114 -18.24 19.54 -4.05
N ALA A 115 -19.17 18.76 -3.53
CA ALA A 115 -19.62 17.54 -4.20
C ALA A 115 -20.32 17.94 -5.51
N VAL A 116 -19.86 17.37 -6.62
CA VAL A 116 -20.51 17.49 -7.93
C VAL A 116 -21.44 16.29 -8.08
N GLU A 117 -22.64 16.49 -8.62
CA GLU A 117 -23.55 15.41 -8.91
C GLU A 117 -23.02 14.55 -10.06
N GLY A 118 -23.05 13.23 -9.87
CA GLY A 118 -22.61 12.26 -10.86
C GLY A 118 -23.65 11.16 -11.04
N ILE A 119 -23.45 10.33 -12.07
CA ILE A 119 -24.29 9.18 -12.36
C ILE A 119 -23.91 7.98 -11.47
N ALA A 120 -24.86 7.09 -11.21
CA ALA A 120 -24.58 5.80 -10.59
C ALA A 120 -23.94 4.84 -11.60
N SER A 121 -22.94 4.07 -11.18
CA SER A 121 -22.31 3.04 -12.02
C SER A 121 -23.31 1.90 -12.28
N SER A 122 -23.41 1.49 -13.54
CA SER A 122 -24.28 0.40 -14.02
C SER A 122 -23.71 -1.00 -13.76
N GLN A 123 -22.42 -1.11 -13.40
CA GLN A 123 -21.78 -2.40 -13.19
C GLN A 123 -22.23 -3.12 -11.90
N PRO A 124 -22.38 -4.45 -11.94
CA PRO A 124 -22.81 -5.23 -10.80
C PRO A 124 -21.74 -5.19 -9.70
N ILE A 125 -22.14 -4.72 -8.52
CA ILE A 125 -21.29 -4.77 -7.33
C ILE A 125 -21.23 -6.23 -6.88
N ALA A 126 -20.02 -6.81 -6.86
CA ALA A 126 -19.83 -8.17 -6.37
C ALA A 126 -20.37 -8.30 -4.93
N SER A 127 -21.25 -9.27 -4.70
CA SER A 127 -21.86 -9.46 -3.39
C SER A 127 -20.77 -9.86 -2.37
N LYS A 128 -20.75 -9.22 -1.20
CA LYS A 128 -19.86 -9.59 -0.08
C LYS A 128 -20.26 -10.91 0.59
N GLN A 129 -21.05 -11.75 -0.09
CA GLN A 129 -21.57 -12.97 0.50
C GLN A 129 -20.44 -13.99 0.66
N VAL A 130 -20.34 -14.54 1.87
CA VAL A 130 -19.43 -15.64 2.19
C VAL A 130 -19.75 -16.83 1.27
N TYR A 131 -18.74 -17.35 0.59
CA TYR A 131 -18.88 -18.47 -0.33
C TYR A 131 -19.56 -19.65 0.35
N ARG A 132 -20.67 -20.12 -0.21
CA ARG A 132 -21.37 -21.32 0.23
C ARG A 132 -21.12 -22.44 -0.78
N PRO A 133 -20.53 -23.56 -0.36
CA PRO A 133 -20.23 -24.64 -1.28
C PRO A 133 -21.53 -25.21 -1.88
N PRO A 134 -21.48 -25.77 -3.10
CA PRO A 134 -22.68 -26.18 -3.84
C PRO A 134 -23.60 -27.11 -3.06
N HIS A 135 -23.05 -28.01 -2.24
CA HIS A 135 -23.79 -29.01 -1.47
C HIS A 135 -24.43 -28.45 -0.18
N ALA A 136 -24.12 -27.21 0.22
CA ALA A 136 -24.60 -26.60 1.45
C ALA A 136 -25.58 -25.44 1.21
N ARG A 137 -26.08 -25.29 -0.03
CA ARG A 137 -26.94 -24.16 -0.41
C ARG A 137 -28.35 -24.19 0.23
N ASN A 138 -28.78 -25.33 0.78
CA ASN A 138 -30.10 -25.51 1.40
C ASN A 138 -30.04 -26.04 2.85
N THR A 139 -28.86 -26.03 3.48
CA THR A 139 -28.70 -26.43 4.87
C THR A 139 -28.28 -25.23 5.70
N ASP A 140 -28.53 -25.27 7.02
CA ASP A 140 -28.05 -24.27 7.98
C ASP A 140 -26.52 -24.33 8.10
N PHE A 141 -25.83 -23.88 7.04
CA PHE A 141 -24.39 -23.82 6.99
C PHE A 141 -23.92 -22.62 7.80
N LYS A 142 -23.41 -22.87 9.00
CA LYS A 142 -22.59 -21.93 9.73
C LYS A 142 -21.15 -22.05 9.20
N PRO A 143 -20.61 -21.02 8.53
CA PRO A 143 -19.21 -21.02 8.14
C PRO A 143 -18.36 -21.11 9.41
N THR A 144 -17.57 -22.17 9.55
CA THR A 144 -16.59 -22.26 10.63
C THR A 144 -15.48 -21.27 10.36
N SER A 145 -15.56 -20.09 10.98
CA SER A 145 -14.46 -19.14 11.02
C SER A 145 -13.31 -19.79 11.79
N LEU A 146 -12.19 -20.08 11.12
CA LEU A 146 -11.00 -20.69 11.75
C LEU A 146 -10.33 -19.75 12.78
N HIS A 147 -10.79 -18.50 12.89
CA HIS A 147 -10.27 -17.46 13.78
C HIS A 147 -11.38 -16.78 14.59
N GLU A 148 -12.41 -17.52 14.99
CA GLU A 148 -13.32 -17.01 16.01
C GLU A 148 -12.93 -17.59 17.36
N ASP A 149 -12.03 -16.86 18.04
CA ASP A 149 -11.92 -16.90 19.49
C ASP A 149 -13.31 -16.53 20.03
N SER A 150 -14.12 -17.55 20.31
CA SER A 150 -15.42 -17.41 20.96
C SER A 150 -15.20 -16.83 22.36
N SER A 151 -15.27 -15.51 22.42
CA SER A 151 -15.49 -14.79 23.66
C SER A 151 -16.91 -15.07 24.12
N LEU A 152 -17.01 -15.43 25.40
CA LEU A 152 -18.23 -15.63 26.19
C LEU A 152 -18.83 -17.04 26.12
N GLU A 153 -18.35 -17.92 27.01
CA GLU A 153 -19.22 -18.46 28.06
C GLU A 153 -18.39 -18.96 29.26
N THR A 154 -18.68 -18.35 30.41
CA THR A 154 -18.04 -18.62 31.69
C THR A 154 -18.76 -19.78 32.35
N LYS A 155 -18.12 -20.95 32.45
CA LYS A 155 -18.10 -21.79 33.68
C LYS A 155 -17.24 -23.04 33.45
N ASN A 156 -16.39 -23.32 34.44
CA ASN A 156 -15.49 -24.47 34.60
C ASN A 156 -14.20 -24.46 33.76
N GLN A 157 -13.36 -23.46 34.00
CA GLN A 157 -11.92 -23.59 33.73
C GLN A 157 -11.19 -24.02 35.00
N SER A 158 -10.40 -25.09 34.90
CA SER A 158 -9.63 -25.65 36.02
C SER A 158 -8.62 -24.64 36.58
N LYS A 159 -8.31 -24.73 37.87
CA LYS A 159 -7.39 -23.80 38.58
C LYS A 159 -6.01 -23.64 37.91
N ALA A 160 -5.59 -24.59 37.07
CA ALA A 160 -4.37 -24.51 36.27
C ALA A 160 -4.44 -23.47 35.13
N TYR A 161 -5.60 -23.34 34.47
CA TYR A 161 -5.82 -22.41 33.37
C TYR A 161 -5.74 -20.94 33.84
N LEU A 162 -6.31 -20.65 35.01
CA LEU A 162 -6.26 -19.33 35.64
C LEU A 162 -4.82 -18.91 35.98
N LYS A 163 -3.97 -19.85 36.42
CA LYS A 163 -2.55 -19.58 36.70
C LYS A 163 -1.76 -19.27 35.43
N MET A 164 -2.01 -19.98 34.33
CA MET A 164 -1.36 -19.69 33.04
C MET A 164 -1.80 -18.36 32.43
N LYS A 165 -3.10 -18.02 32.54
CA LYS A 165 -3.62 -16.73 32.06
C LYS A 165 -2.99 -15.55 32.82
N LYS A 166 -2.93 -15.63 34.14
CA LYS A 166 -2.32 -14.59 34.99
C LYS A 166 -0.80 -14.43 34.71
N LYS A 167 -0.09 -15.52 34.43
CA LYS A 167 1.34 -15.49 34.04
C LYS A 167 1.56 -14.85 32.65
N ARG A 168 0.62 -15.04 31.71
CA ARG A 168 0.70 -14.48 30.35
C ARG A 168 0.37 -12.99 30.32
N GLU A 169 -0.55 -12.54 31.17
CA GLU A 169 -0.90 -11.12 31.33
C GLU A 169 0.21 -10.34 32.05
N ALA A 170 0.82 -10.89 33.11
CA ALA A 170 1.97 -10.26 33.78
C ALA A 170 3.18 -10.08 32.84
N LYS A 171 3.41 -11.04 31.92
CA LYS A 171 4.49 -10.96 30.92
C LYS A 171 4.20 -9.96 29.79
N ARG A 172 2.93 -9.62 29.55
CA ARG A 172 2.52 -8.57 28.61
C ARG A 172 2.70 -7.18 29.23
N GLN A 173 2.33 -7.03 30.51
CA GLN A 173 2.50 -5.76 31.23
C GLN A 173 3.99 -5.40 31.44
N ALA A 174 4.85 -6.38 31.73
CA ALA A 174 6.30 -6.14 31.85
C ALA A 174 6.99 -5.75 30.52
N LYS A 175 6.35 -5.96 29.37
CA LYS A 175 6.88 -5.52 28.05
C LYS A 175 6.41 -4.13 27.64
N GLN A 176 5.42 -3.57 28.34
CA GLN A 176 4.79 -2.31 27.96
C GLN A 176 5.33 -1.11 28.74
N SER A 177 6.20 -1.33 29.72
CA SER A 177 6.86 -0.32 30.54
C SER A 177 8.32 -0.03 30.15
N GLN A 178 8.73 -0.34 28.91
CA GLN A 178 10.08 -0.05 28.39
C GLN A 178 10.12 0.81 27.10
N ASP A 179 8.98 1.32 26.63
CA ASP A 179 8.88 2.01 25.33
C ASP A 179 8.39 3.48 25.45
N VAL A 180 8.58 4.10 26.61
CA VAL A 180 8.25 5.52 26.85
C VAL A 180 9.47 6.23 27.41
N ASP A 181 10.47 6.46 26.55
CA ASP A 181 11.43 7.57 26.65
C ASP A 181 12.24 7.60 25.35
N ASP A 182 11.81 8.44 24.41
CA ASP A 182 12.63 9.53 23.84
C ASP A 182 11.96 10.08 22.56
N LEU A 183 11.19 11.15 22.75
CA LEU A 183 10.79 12.07 21.70
C LEU A 183 11.05 13.47 22.25
N SER A 184 12.18 14.09 21.92
CA SER A 184 12.25 15.55 21.74
C SER A 184 13.55 16.03 21.10
N ASN A 185 13.43 17.14 20.36
CA ASN A 185 14.45 18.01 19.74
C ASN A 185 14.87 17.62 18.30
N ASN A 186 14.88 18.51 17.31
CA ASN A 186 14.65 19.95 17.26
C ASN A 186 14.25 20.38 15.83
N LYS A 187 13.52 21.50 15.70
CA LYS A 187 13.34 22.23 14.44
C LYS A 187 14.57 23.12 14.20
N GLN A 188 15.07 23.21 12.96
CA GLN A 188 15.05 24.38 12.08
C GLN A 188 16.17 24.37 11.01
N SER A 189 15.78 24.76 9.79
CA SER A 189 16.49 25.65 8.85
C SER A 189 17.53 25.15 7.84
N ALA A 190 17.29 25.65 6.62
CA ALA A 190 18.23 26.17 5.61
C ALA A 190 18.62 25.29 4.41
N VAL A 191 18.29 25.85 3.24
CA VAL A 191 18.58 25.47 1.86
C VAL A 191 20.09 25.42 1.58
N LYS A 192 20.55 24.42 0.83
CA LYS A 192 21.62 24.52 -0.19
C LYS A 192 21.52 23.36 -1.19
N THR A 193 21.76 23.69 -2.44
CA THR A 193 21.46 22.89 -3.63
C THR A 193 22.65 22.02 -4.05
N ILE A 194 22.35 20.93 -4.76
CA ILE A 194 23.14 20.18 -5.77
C ILE A 194 23.92 18.93 -5.24
N GLU A 195 23.54 17.76 -5.79
CA GLU A 195 24.23 16.44 -5.84
C GLU A 195 23.85 15.26 -4.89
N GLU A 196 22.59 15.00 -4.49
CA GLU A 196 22.30 13.78 -3.68
C GLU A 196 20.97 13.05 -3.95
N PRO A 197 20.89 12.13 -4.94
CA PRO A 197 19.89 11.07 -4.92
C PRO A 197 20.49 9.68 -4.66
N LYS A 198 21.79 9.46 -4.88
CA LYS A 198 22.43 8.13 -4.80
C LYS A 198 22.78 7.68 -3.38
N ASP A 199 22.97 8.60 -2.44
CA ASP A 199 23.47 8.25 -1.10
C ASP A 199 22.34 7.96 -0.10
N ASN A 200 21.13 8.50 -0.32
CA ASN A 200 19.94 8.12 0.44
C ASN A 200 19.56 6.63 0.21
N GLU A 201 19.75 6.12 -1.02
CA GLU A 201 19.50 4.71 -1.35
C GLU A 201 20.45 3.76 -0.59
N LYS A 202 21.72 4.14 -0.44
CA LYS A 202 22.74 3.36 0.29
C LYS A 202 22.44 3.31 1.79
N LEU A 203 21.99 4.41 2.39
CA LEU A 203 21.58 4.45 3.79
C LEU A 203 20.35 3.55 4.06
N LEU A 204 19.36 3.57 3.17
CA LEU A 204 18.20 2.66 3.24
C LEU A 204 18.63 1.20 3.10
N ARG A 205 19.59 0.92 2.21
CA ARG A 205 20.15 -0.41 2.01
C ARG A 205 20.86 -0.92 3.26
N ILE A 206 21.68 -0.10 3.92
CA ILE A 206 22.33 -0.44 5.19
C ILE A 206 21.30 -0.79 6.27
N LYS A 207 20.24 0.02 6.44
CA LYS A 207 19.17 -0.25 7.43
C LYS A 207 18.49 -1.59 7.16
N LYS A 208 18.25 -1.93 5.89
CA LYS A 208 17.65 -3.21 5.50
C LYS A 208 18.58 -4.39 5.83
N ILE A 209 19.85 -4.30 5.44
CA ILE A 209 20.86 -5.34 5.73
C ILE A 209 21.02 -5.56 7.24
N GLN A 210 21.05 -4.48 8.04
CA GLN A 210 21.12 -4.59 9.51
C GLN A 210 19.89 -5.29 10.11
N SER A 211 18.69 -5.07 9.56
CA SER A 211 17.47 -5.77 9.98
C SER A 211 17.50 -7.27 9.63
N ASP A 212 18.01 -7.60 8.44
CA ASP A 212 18.18 -8.99 7.98
C ASP A 212 19.22 -9.73 8.85
N LEU A 213 20.35 -9.08 9.19
CA LEU A 213 21.36 -9.63 10.11
C LEU A 213 20.81 -9.86 11.53
N LYS A 214 19.95 -8.96 12.05
CA LYS A 214 19.26 -9.17 13.33
C LYS A 214 18.36 -10.42 13.28
N SER A 215 17.70 -10.66 12.16
CA SER A 215 16.86 -11.86 11.97
C SER A 215 17.69 -13.13 11.87
N ILE A 216 18.82 -13.09 11.16
CA ILE A 216 19.81 -14.18 11.07
C ILE A 216 20.37 -14.53 12.45
N ASN A 217 20.72 -13.54 13.28
CA ASN A 217 21.16 -13.78 14.66
C ASN A 217 20.10 -14.49 15.51
N ARG A 218 18.81 -14.17 15.32
CA ARG A 218 17.72 -14.91 15.97
C ARG A 218 17.68 -16.36 15.49
N PHE A 219 17.86 -16.63 14.20
CA PHE A 219 17.93 -18.00 13.69
C PHE A 219 19.14 -18.77 14.25
N LYS A 220 20.31 -18.14 14.37
CA LYS A 220 21.48 -18.74 15.05
C LYS A 220 21.20 -19.09 16.50
N THR A 221 20.53 -18.21 17.24
CA THR A 221 20.14 -18.49 18.65
C THR A 221 19.13 -19.63 18.76
N LEU A 222 18.25 -19.78 17.76
CA LEU A 222 17.31 -20.90 17.71
C LEU A 222 18.03 -22.21 17.36
N GLN A 223 18.99 -22.16 16.45
CA GLN A 223 19.86 -23.29 16.10
C GLN A 223 20.68 -23.76 17.31
N SER A 224 21.28 -22.84 18.07
CA SER A 224 22.04 -23.18 19.28
C SER A 224 21.15 -23.64 20.43
N SER A 225 19.87 -23.24 20.46
CA SER A 225 18.87 -23.77 21.40
C SER A 225 18.35 -25.17 21.04
N GLY A 226 18.90 -25.82 20.00
CA GLY A 226 18.58 -27.19 19.60
C GLY A 226 17.29 -27.32 18.79
N LYS A 227 16.74 -26.20 18.27
CA LYS A 227 15.54 -26.21 17.43
C LYS A 227 15.93 -26.34 15.96
N GLU A 228 15.34 -27.30 15.25
CA GLU A 228 15.54 -27.46 13.81
C GLU A 228 15.01 -26.24 13.04
N LEU A 229 15.82 -25.75 12.10
CA LEU A 229 15.49 -24.62 11.24
C LEU A 229 14.94 -25.12 9.91
N ASP A 230 13.87 -24.49 9.44
CA ASP A 230 13.31 -24.78 8.11
C ASP A 230 14.32 -24.43 6.99
N ASN A 231 14.18 -25.07 5.84
CA ASN A 231 15.08 -24.89 4.68
C ASN A 231 15.23 -23.42 4.26
N ASN A 232 14.16 -22.62 4.40
CA ASN A 232 14.19 -21.19 4.11
C ASN A 232 15.02 -20.38 5.12
N GLN A 233 15.03 -20.78 6.38
CA GLN A 233 15.82 -20.14 7.44
C GLN A 233 17.30 -20.48 7.28
N MET A 234 17.60 -21.72 6.93
CA MET A 234 18.96 -22.18 6.61
C MET A 234 19.53 -21.48 5.37
N ALA A 235 18.73 -21.26 4.33
CA ALA A 235 19.15 -20.49 3.15
C ALA A 235 19.51 -19.04 3.50
N ARG A 236 18.75 -18.41 4.42
CA ARG A 236 19.05 -17.07 4.92
C ARG A 236 20.32 -17.00 5.76
N LEU A 237 20.60 -18.03 6.56
CA LEU A 237 21.87 -18.13 7.31
C LEU A 237 23.08 -18.19 6.38
N LYS A 238 22.99 -18.93 5.26
CA LYS A 238 24.09 -19.02 4.28
C LYS A 238 24.45 -17.68 3.61
N LEU A 239 23.48 -16.76 3.52
CA LEU A 239 23.67 -15.44 2.91
C LEU A 239 24.30 -14.41 3.84
N GLU A 240 24.49 -14.74 5.13
CA GLU A 240 25.01 -13.83 6.14
C GLU A 240 26.38 -13.22 5.77
N ASN A 241 27.31 -14.04 5.30
CA ASN A 241 28.65 -13.57 4.95
C ASN A 241 28.61 -12.56 3.79
N GLY A 242 27.70 -12.75 2.84
CA GLY A 242 27.48 -11.82 1.73
C GLY A 242 26.90 -10.49 2.22
N LEU A 243 25.93 -10.53 3.13
CA LEU A 243 25.33 -9.35 3.74
C LEU A 243 26.32 -8.55 4.59
N LEU A 244 27.22 -9.23 5.33
CA LEU A 244 28.28 -8.57 6.09
C LEU A 244 29.32 -7.89 5.19
N ALA A 245 29.69 -8.54 4.07
CA ALA A 245 30.59 -7.95 3.09
C ALA A 245 29.98 -6.71 2.42
N GLU A 246 28.70 -6.80 2.02
CA GLU A 246 27.95 -5.69 1.43
C GLU A 246 27.80 -4.51 2.42
N LEU A 247 27.46 -4.79 3.69
CA LEU A 247 27.38 -3.78 4.73
C LEU A 247 28.73 -3.07 4.92
N LYS A 248 29.83 -3.82 5.00
CA LYS A 248 31.18 -3.27 5.17
C LYS A 248 31.57 -2.37 3.99
N GLN A 249 31.23 -2.77 2.77
CA GLN A 249 31.50 -1.99 1.56
C GLN A 249 30.70 -0.68 1.55
N LEU A 250 29.41 -0.72 1.91
CA LEU A 250 28.55 0.46 1.97
C LEU A 250 28.98 1.42 3.11
N GLN A 251 29.40 0.89 4.25
CA GLN A 251 29.95 1.70 5.35
C GLN A 251 31.29 2.33 4.98
N PHE A 252 32.20 1.58 4.35
CA PHE A 252 33.48 2.11 3.85
C PHE A 252 33.26 3.22 2.82
N TYR A 253 32.29 3.05 1.93
CA TYR A 253 31.90 4.08 0.97
C TYR A 253 31.43 5.37 1.67
N LEU A 254 30.52 5.27 2.65
CA LEU A 254 30.02 6.45 3.37
C LEU A 254 31.12 7.16 4.16
N ASN A 255 31.99 6.39 4.83
CA ASN A 255 33.09 6.94 5.62
C ASN A 255 34.13 7.68 4.77
N ASN A 256 34.40 7.18 3.56
CA ASN A 256 35.31 7.84 2.61
C ASN A 256 34.62 8.95 1.79
N SER A 257 33.29 9.06 1.85
CA SER A 257 32.51 10.13 1.20
C SER A 257 32.31 11.33 2.13
N GLY A 258 32.98 11.38 3.30
CA GLY A 258 33.00 12.54 4.20
C GLY A 258 31.78 12.70 5.11
N TRP A 259 30.91 11.69 5.21
CA TRP A 259 29.76 11.70 6.12
C TRP A 259 30.07 10.82 7.34
N ASP A 260 30.59 11.45 8.39
CA ASP A 260 30.81 10.83 9.69
C ASP A 260 29.46 10.56 10.39
N LEU A 261 29.18 9.30 10.70
CA LEU A 261 28.00 8.86 11.45
C LEU A 261 28.19 8.99 12.98
N SER A 262 29.22 9.70 13.44
CA SER A 262 29.53 9.91 14.86
C SER A 262 29.26 11.33 15.38
N ASN A 263 28.19 11.98 14.90
CA ASN A 263 27.64 13.14 15.61
C ASN A 263 26.17 12.87 16.01
N PRO A 264 25.85 12.80 17.32
CA PRO A 264 24.51 12.53 17.82
C PRO A 264 23.48 13.59 17.45
#